data_AF-A0ABD0NB41-F1
#
_entry.id   AF-A0ABD0NB41-F1
#
_cell.length_a   1.000
_cell.length_b   1.000
_cell.length_c   1.000
_cell.angle_alpha   90.00
_cell.angle_beta   90.00
_cell.angle_gamma   90.00
#
_symmetry.space_group_name_H-M   'P 1'
#
loop_
_entity.id
_entity.type
_entity.pdbx_description
1 polymer ?
#
loop_
_entity_poly.entity_id
_entity_poly.type
_entity_poly.pdbx_seq_one_letter_code
_entity_poly.pdbx_strand_id
1 'polypeptide(L)'
;METYGIQAPRMDWTSANLPEAWRRFKQQAELMFSGPLREKREPEKCSYPLLWIGEKGLDIYNTWSLSEDEAKKLQTYYDKYAAYITPKSNPIYARYHFHEEMQADGETFEHFITELKLLVKDCGYPNSDEMVRDRIVFSTNSPRVREKLLSQGAELTLDKAIDIA
;
A
#
# COMPACT_ATOMS: atom_id res chain seq x y z
N MET A 1 -10.46 27.45 -9.76
CA MET A 1 -10.16 27.11 -8.36
C MET A 1 -8.69 26.81 -8.29
N GLU A 2 -7.93 27.74 -7.71
CA GLU A 2 -6.50 27.60 -7.53
C GLU A 2 -6.25 26.61 -6.38
N THR A 3 -5.64 25.47 -6.68
CA THR A 3 -5.26 24.46 -5.68
C THR A 3 -3.93 24.88 -5.03
N TYR A 4 -3.92 26.01 -4.32
CA TYR A 4 -2.74 26.40 -3.53
C TYR A 4 -2.60 25.43 -2.35
N GLY A 5 -1.56 24.60 -2.37
CA GLY A 5 -1.14 23.76 -1.24
C GLY A 5 -1.48 22.26 -1.32
N ILE A 6 -2.24 21.80 -2.32
CA ILE A 6 -2.51 20.36 -2.48
C ILE A 6 -1.45 19.76 -3.39
N GLN A 7 -0.57 18.94 -2.81
CA GLN A 7 0.46 18.23 -3.57
C GLN A 7 -0.18 17.27 -4.57
N ALA A 8 0.19 17.41 -5.84
CA ALA A 8 -0.25 16.48 -6.87
C ALA A 8 0.30 15.06 -6.56
N PRO A 9 -0.50 14.00 -6.80
CA PRO A 9 -0.02 12.63 -6.73
C PRO A 9 1.25 12.46 -7.56
N ARG A 10 2.17 11.62 -7.09
CA ARG A 10 3.40 11.31 -7.84
C ARG A 10 3.77 9.85 -7.63
N MET A 11 3.96 9.12 -8.72
CA MET A 11 4.39 7.73 -8.67
C MET A 11 5.89 7.63 -8.41
N ASP A 12 6.28 6.83 -7.41
CA ASP A 12 7.68 6.48 -7.17
C ASP A 12 8.02 5.15 -7.86
N TRP A 13 8.60 5.27 -9.05
CA TRP A 13 9.06 4.13 -9.85
C TRP A 13 10.37 3.50 -9.38
N THR A 14 11.05 4.12 -8.41
CA THR A 14 12.32 3.67 -7.84
C THR A 14 12.15 2.92 -6.52
N SER A 15 10.93 2.91 -5.96
CA SER A 15 10.59 2.16 -4.76
C SER A 15 10.97 0.67 -4.88
N ALA A 16 11.62 0.15 -3.84
CA ALA A 16 11.90 -1.27 -3.69
C ALA A 16 10.60 -2.10 -3.57
N ASN A 17 9.52 -1.48 -3.09
CA ASN A 17 8.17 -2.03 -3.07
C ASN A 17 7.28 -1.24 -4.04
N LEU A 18 7.44 -1.54 -5.33
CA LEU A 18 6.68 -0.90 -6.40
C LEU A 18 5.15 -1.09 -6.28
N PRO A 19 4.63 -2.25 -5.84
CA PRO A 19 3.20 -2.42 -5.52
C PRO A 19 2.66 -1.44 -4.47
N GLU A 20 3.35 -1.24 -3.34
CA GLU A 20 2.90 -0.29 -2.32
C GLU A 20 2.99 1.16 -2.81
N ALA A 21 4.06 1.52 -3.54
CA ALA A 21 4.18 2.84 -4.17
C ALA A 21 3.00 3.12 -5.11
N TRP A 22 2.59 2.12 -5.89
CA TRP A 22 1.42 2.20 -6.74
C TRP A 22 0.11 2.37 -5.97
N ARG A 23 -0.09 1.62 -4.88
CA ARG A 23 -1.27 1.74 -4.02
C ARG A 23 -1.40 3.14 -3.43
N ARG A 24 -0.30 3.72 -2.94
CA ARG A 24 -0.26 5.10 -2.42
C ARG A 24 -0.57 6.12 -3.52
N PHE A 25 0.06 5.99 -4.70
CA PHE A 25 -0.23 6.85 -5.85
C PHE A 25 -1.71 6.83 -6.24
N LYS A 26 -2.28 5.63 -6.41
CA LYS A 26 -3.69 5.45 -6.76
C LYS A 26 -4.61 6.08 -5.71
N GLN A 27 -4.34 5.84 -4.42
CA GLN A 27 -5.11 6.42 -3.33
C GLN A 27 -5.09 7.96 -3.36
N GLN A 28 -3.91 8.56 -3.55
CA GLN A 28 -3.79 10.02 -3.67
C GLN A 28 -4.56 10.56 -4.88
N ALA A 29 -4.50 9.87 -6.02
CA ALA A 29 -5.27 10.24 -7.20
C ALA A 29 -6.79 10.14 -6.97
N GLU A 30 -7.27 9.09 -6.31
CA GLU A 30 -8.68 8.94 -5.94
C GLU A 30 -9.15 10.02 -4.97
N LEU A 31 -8.32 10.43 -4.01
CA LEU A 31 -8.59 11.56 -3.12
C LEU A 31 -8.68 12.88 -3.89
N MET A 32 -7.85 13.09 -4.92
CA MET A 32 -7.97 14.26 -5.81
C MET A 32 -9.33 14.26 -6.53
N PHE A 33 -9.78 13.11 -7.03
CA PHE A 33 -11.04 12.98 -7.76
C PHE A 33 -12.29 12.95 -6.89
N SER A 34 -12.17 12.70 -5.59
CA SER A 34 -13.27 12.81 -4.63
C SER A 34 -13.34 14.21 -3.99
N GLY A 35 -12.22 14.93 -3.92
CA GLY A 35 -12.14 16.30 -3.41
C GLY A 35 -11.95 17.35 -4.51
N PRO A 36 -10.73 17.91 -4.69
CA PRO A 36 -10.47 19.09 -5.54
C PRO A 36 -10.95 18.98 -7.00
N LEU A 37 -10.94 17.77 -7.57
CA LEU A 37 -11.28 17.51 -8.97
C LEU A 37 -12.60 16.76 -9.12
N ARG A 38 -13.46 16.78 -8.09
CA ARG A 38 -14.74 16.03 -8.08
C ARG A 38 -15.64 16.34 -9.26
N GLU A 39 -15.66 17.60 -9.69
CA GLU A 39 -16.55 18.12 -10.74
C GLU A 39 -16.10 17.74 -12.16
N LYS A 40 -14.89 17.17 -12.31
CA LYS A 40 -14.39 16.69 -13.59
C LYS A 40 -15.15 15.44 -14.03
N ARG A 41 -15.48 15.39 -15.33
CA ARG A 41 -16.07 14.20 -15.94
C ARG A 41 -15.04 13.08 -15.99
N GLU A 42 -15.50 11.84 -16.02
CA GLU A 42 -14.59 10.68 -16.02
C GLU A 42 -13.56 10.70 -17.17
N PRO A 43 -13.91 11.06 -18.41
CA PRO A 43 -12.92 11.19 -19.48
C PRO A 43 -11.87 12.28 -19.21
N GLU A 44 -12.25 13.38 -18.55
CA GLU A 44 -11.29 14.41 -18.14
C GLU A 44 -10.38 13.91 -17.01
N LYS A 45 -10.90 13.09 -16.10
CA LYS A 45 -10.13 12.46 -15.01
C LYS A 45 -9.06 11.51 -15.56
N CYS A 46 -9.28 10.86 -16.69
CA CYS A 46 -8.32 9.93 -17.32
C CYS A 46 -6.98 10.59 -17.70
N SER A 47 -6.96 11.89 -17.99
CA SER A 47 -5.72 12.61 -18.31
C SER A 47 -4.83 12.85 -17.10
N TYR A 48 -5.38 12.95 -15.88
CA TYR A 48 -4.62 13.32 -14.69
C TYR A 48 -3.62 12.25 -14.22
N PRO A 49 -3.96 10.95 -14.18
CA PRO A 49 -2.96 9.92 -13.89
C PRO A 49 -1.77 10.01 -14.83
N LEU A 50 -1.98 10.30 -16.12
CA LEU A 50 -0.89 10.48 -17.10
C LEU A 50 0.00 11.68 -16.78
N LEU A 51 -0.55 12.77 -16.23
CA LEU A 51 0.24 13.92 -15.77
C LEU A 51 1.05 13.62 -14.51
N TRP A 52 0.58 12.69 -13.67
CA TRP A 52 1.12 12.41 -12.35
C TRP A 52 2.05 11.19 -12.30
N ILE A 53 1.95 10.31 -13.29
CA ILE A 53 2.68 9.03 -13.32
C ILE A 53 4.17 9.20 -13.65
N GLY A 54 4.58 10.33 -14.23
CA GLY A 54 5.96 10.61 -14.62
C GLY A 54 6.41 9.86 -15.89
N GLU A 55 7.65 10.14 -16.34
CA GLU A 55 8.19 9.70 -17.63
C GLU A 55 8.08 8.19 -17.87
N LYS A 56 8.55 7.37 -16.93
CA LYS A 56 8.46 5.90 -17.03
C LYS A 56 7.02 5.39 -17.13
N GLY A 57 6.08 6.07 -16.47
CA GLY A 57 4.67 5.75 -16.59
C GLY A 57 4.11 6.07 -17.98
N LEU A 58 4.51 7.21 -18.55
CA LEU A 58 4.17 7.57 -19.92
C LEU A 58 4.75 6.59 -20.94
N ASP A 59 6.00 6.13 -20.75
CA ASP A 59 6.59 5.10 -21.60
C ASP A 59 5.75 3.82 -21.60
N ILE A 60 5.27 3.39 -20.42
CA ILE A 60 4.38 2.23 -20.29
C ILE A 60 3.04 2.49 -21.00
N TYR A 61 2.43 3.65 -20.79
CA TYR A 61 1.19 4.05 -21.46
C TYR A 61 1.32 4.01 -22.99
N ASN A 62 2.45 4.46 -23.54
CA ASN A 62 2.73 4.46 -24.98
C ASN A 62 2.82 3.04 -25.58
N THR A 63 2.89 2.00 -24.75
CA THR A 63 2.81 0.59 -25.21
C THR A 63 1.37 0.08 -25.31
N TRP A 64 0.38 0.83 -24.83
CA TRP A 64 -1.01 0.38 -24.77
C TRP A 64 -1.77 0.69 -26.04
N SER A 65 -2.58 -0.27 -26.48
CA SER A 65 -3.65 -0.06 -27.43
C SER A 65 -4.97 -0.04 -26.68
N LEU A 66 -5.59 1.13 -26.52
CA LEU A 66 -6.89 1.30 -25.89
C LEU A 66 -7.94 1.61 -26.96
N SER A 67 -9.11 0.98 -26.85
CA SER A 67 -10.31 1.39 -27.59
C SER A 67 -10.83 2.75 -27.09
N GLU A 68 -11.71 3.38 -27.87
CA GLU A 68 -12.30 4.67 -27.50
C GLU A 68 -13.08 4.59 -26.18
N ASP A 69 -13.75 3.46 -25.92
CA ASP A 69 -14.51 3.24 -24.68
C ASP A 69 -13.61 2.97 -23.47
N GLU A 70 -12.48 2.29 -23.68
CA GLU A 70 -11.46 2.07 -22.65
C GLU A 70 -10.75 3.36 -22.26
N ALA A 71 -10.44 4.22 -23.24
CA ALA A 71 -9.76 5.48 -23.01
C ALA A 71 -10.56 6.48 -22.15
N LYS A 72 -11.89 6.28 -22.05
CA LYS A 72 -12.82 7.12 -21.28
C LYS A 72 -13.06 6.66 -19.84
N LYS A 73 -12.48 5.52 -19.43
CA LYS A 73 -12.71 4.91 -18.12
C LYS A 73 -11.46 5.02 -17.27
N LEU A 74 -11.56 5.68 -16.12
CA LEU A 74 -10.40 5.88 -15.24
C LEU A 74 -9.84 4.54 -14.73
N GLN A 75 -10.74 3.60 -14.45
CA GLN A 75 -10.38 2.27 -13.97
C GLN A 75 -9.47 1.51 -14.94
N THR A 76 -9.65 1.67 -16.26
CA THR A 76 -8.80 1.04 -17.28
C THR A 76 -7.32 1.38 -17.09
N TYR A 77 -7.00 2.64 -16.78
CA TYR A 77 -5.63 3.08 -16.54
C TYR A 77 -5.06 2.44 -15.28
N TYR A 78 -5.86 2.40 -14.20
CA TYR A 78 -5.43 1.77 -12.97
C TYR A 78 -5.15 0.29 -13.13
N ASP A 79 -6.00 -0.43 -13.85
CA ASP A 79 -5.84 -1.87 -14.07
C ASP A 79 -4.64 -2.18 -14.95
N LYS A 80 -4.41 -1.40 -16.02
CA LYS A 80 -3.26 -1.58 -16.90
C LYS A 80 -1.93 -1.30 -16.19
N TYR A 81 -1.85 -0.24 -15.38
CA TYR A 81 -0.65 0.02 -14.57
C TYR A 81 -0.46 -1.04 -13.48
N ALA A 82 -1.53 -1.44 -12.79
CA ALA A 82 -1.45 -2.54 -11.82
C ALA A 82 -0.93 -3.82 -12.47
N ALA A 83 -1.44 -4.19 -13.65
CA ALA A 83 -0.99 -5.38 -14.39
C ALA A 83 0.49 -5.32 -14.81
N TYR A 84 1.05 -4.13 -15.05
CA TYR A 84 2.48 -3.97 -15.30
C TYR A 84 3.33 -4.12 -14.02
N ILE A 85 2.78 -3.70 -12.88
CA ILE A 85 3.48 -3.64 -11.59
C ILE A 85 3.40 -4.99 -10.86
N THR A 86 2.26 -5.67 -10.90
CA THR A 86 2.00 -6.92 -10.19
C THR A 86 3.02 -8.04 -10.47
N PRO A 87 3.42 -8.33 -11.73
CA PRO A 87 4.44 -9.35 -12.01
C PRO A 87 5.82 -9.02 -11.42
N LYS A 88 6.04 -7.76 -11.05
CA LYS A 88 7.28 -7.28 -10.41
C LYS A 88 7.17 -7.27 -8.89
N SER A 89 6.02 -7.65 -8.33
CA SER A 89 5.93 -7.96 -6.91
C SER A 89 6.80 -9.18 -6.64
N ASN A 90 7.67 -9.06 -5.64
CA ASN A 90 8.47 -10.17 -5.14
C ASN A 90 7.95 -10.50 -3.73
N PRO A 91 7.00 -11.44 -3.60
CA PRO A 91 6.46 -11.81 -2.29
C PRO A 91 7.55 -12.28 -1.32
N ILE A 92 8.64 -12.87 -1.81
CA ILE A 92 9.76 -13.29 -0.96
C ILE A 92 10.48 -12.08 -0.37
N TYR A 93 10.74 -11.04 -1.17
CA TYR A 93 11.32 -9.80 -0.68
C TYR A 93 10.38 -9.05 0.29
N ALA A 94 9.08 -8.98 -0.03
CA ALA A 94 8.09 -8.39 0.86
C ALA A 94 8.03 -9.13 2.22
N ARG A 95 8.05 -10.47 2.19
CA ARG A 95 8.13 -11.30 3.40
C ARG A 95 9.42 -11.08 4.17
N TYR A 96 10.56 -10.98 3.48
CA TYR A 96 11.84 -10.67 4.10
C TYR A 96 11.77 -9.35 4.88
N HIS A 97 11.33 -8.27 4.24
CA HIS A 97 11.17 -6.97 4.89
C HIS A 97 10.14 -7.00 6.03
N PHE A 98 9.02 -7.72 5.87
CA PHE A 98 8.05 -7.92 6.95
C PHE A 98 8.66 -8.62 8.17
N HIS A 99 9.58 -9.56 7.97
CA HIS A 99 10.24 -10.28 9.07
C HIS A 99 11.43 -9.52 9.67
N GLU A 100 11.99 -8.54 8.96
CA GLU A 100 12.97 -7.60 9.50
C GLU A 100 12.34 -6.51 10.38
N GLU A 101 11.03 -6.26 10.26
CA GLU A 101 10.34 -5.24 11.03
C GLU A 101 10.33 -5.60 12.54
N MET A 102 10.97 -4.75 13.33
CA MET A 102 11.13 -4.89 14.78
C MET A 102 10.65 -3.62 15.46
N GLN A 103 9.92 -3.74 16.56
CA GLN A 103 9.50 -2.56 17.32
C GLN A 103 10.74 -1.85 17.86
N ALA A 104 10.99 -0.62 17.43
CA ALA A 104 12.17 0.13 17.81
C ALA A 104 12.09 0.64 19.25
N ASP A 105 13.24 0.98 19.84
CA ASP A 105 13.29 1.57 21.18
C ASP A 105 12.57 2.92 21.20
N GLY A 106 11.55 3.05 22.06
CA GLY A 106 10.74 4.26 22.16
C GLY A 106 9.65 4.41 21.09
N GLU A 107 9.52 3.46 20.15
CA GLU A 107 8.42 3.44 19.19
C GLU A 107 7.10 3.04 19.85
N THR A 108 6.02 3.77 19.54
CA THR A 108 4.69 3.42 20.03
C THR A 108 4.19 2.15 19.35
N PHE A 109 3.42 1.35 20.08
CA PHE A 109 2.88 0.11 19.54
C PHE A 109 1.95 0.37 18.34
N GLU A 110 1.20 1.47 18.35
CA GLU A 110 0.30 1.87 17.26
C GLU A 110 1.03 2.15 15.95
N HIS A 111 2.22 2.76 16.01
CA HIS A 111 3.04 2.99 14.84
C HIS A 111 3.57 1.65 14.30
N PHE A 112 4.14 0.84 15.18
CA PHE A 112 4.67 -0.48 14.85
C PHE A 112 3.63 -1.40 14.19
N ILE A 113 2.43 -1.52 14.76
CA ILE A 113 1.36 -2.34 14.17
C ILE A 113 0.85 -1.78 12.84
N THR A 114 0.90 -0.46 12.67
CA THR A 114 0.52 0.17 11.39
C THR A 114 1.49 -0.26 10.29
N GLU A 115 2.80 -0.21 10.55
CA GLU A 115 3.81 -0.65 9.59
C GLU A 115 3.69 -2.14 9.26
N LEU A 116 3.52 -3.01 10.27
CA LEU A 116 3.27 -4.44 10.04
C LEU A 116 2.05 -4.71 9.14
N LYS A 117 0.94 -3.99 9.39
CA LYS A 117 -0.29 -4.11 8.58
C LYS A 117 -0.11 -3.57 7.16
N LEU A 118 0.84 -2.67 6.91
CA LEU A 118 1.18 -2.23 5.56
C LEU A 118 2.04 -3.28 4.86
N LEU A 119 3.11 -3.75 5.50
CA LEU A 119 4.07 -4.70 4.94
C LEU A 119 3.43 -6.05 4.57
N VAL A 120 2.51 -6.56 5.39
CA VAL A 120 1.88 -7.87 5.16
C VAL A 120 1.05 -7.92 3.86
N LYS A 121 0.58 -6.77 3.36
CA LYS A 121 -0.28 -6.68 2.17
C LYS A 121 0.40 -7.18 0.90
N ASP A 122 1.72 -7.03 0.82
CA ASP A 122 2.50 -7.45 -0.35
C ASP A 122 3.14 -8.83 -0.18
N CYS A 123 3.00 -9.44 1.00
CA CYS A 123 3.58 -10.74 1.31
C CYS A 123 2.83 -11.91 0.65
N GLY A 124 1.60 -11.71 0.18
CA GLY A 124 0.80 -12.76 -0.45
C GLY A 124 0.55 -13.95 0.48
N TYR A 125 0.40 -13.72 1.78
CA TYR A 125 0.00 -14.75 2.73
C TYR A 125 -1.51 -15.02 2.62
N PRO A 126 -1.95 -16.30 2.70
CA PRO A 126 -3.38 -16.61 2.73
C PRO A 126 -4.10 -16.02 3.94
N ASN A 127 -3.38 -15.89 5.06
CA ASN A 127 -3.90 -15.36 6.32
C ASN A 127 -2.95 -14.27 6.85
N SER A 128 -3.17 -13.03 6.43
CA SER A 128 -2.34 -11.90 6.85
C SER A 128 -2.45 -11.60 8.35
N ASP A 129 -3.63 -11.79 8.95
CA ASP A 129 -3.85 -11.47 10.37
C ASP A 129 -3.06 -12.40 11.28
N GLU A 130 -2.98 -13.68 10.92
CA GLU A 130 -2.14 -14.67 11.61
C GLU A 130 -0.66 -14.30 11.54
N MET A 131 -0.20 -13.84 10.37
CA MET A 131 1.20 -13.43 10.20
C MET A 131 1.52 -12.17 10.99
N VAL A 132 0.63 -11.18 11.00
CA VAL A 132 0.80 -9.97 11.83
C VAL A 132 0.79 -10.34 13.32
N ARG A 133 -0.14 -11.18 13.77
CA ARG A 133 -0.18 -11.68 15.16
C ARG A 133 1.15 -12.29 15.57
N ASP A 134 1.65 -13.23 14.78
CA ASP A 134 2.92 -13.91 15.09
C ASP A 134 4.06 -12.91 15.12
N ARG A 135 4.09 -11.97 14.15
CA ARG A 135 5.12 -10.94 14.07
C ARG A 135 5.10 -10.02 15.29
N ILE A 136 3.95 -9.65 15.85
CA ILE A 136 3.87 -8.91 17.12
C ILE A 136 4.61 -9.67 18.24
N VAL A 137 4.37 -10.98 18.37
CA VAL A 137 5.02 -11.81 19.40
C VAL A 137 6.53 -11.85 19.22
N PHE A 138 7.01 -12.05 17.99
CA PHE A 138 8.44 -12.13 17.70
C PHE A 138 9.18 -10.79 17.82
N SER A 139 8.50 -9.68 17.58
CA SER A 139 9.14 -8.38 17.32
C SER A 139 8.92 -7.32 18.37
N THR A 140 8.00 -7.54 19.31
CA THR A 140 7.79 -6.60 20.40
C THR A 140 9.08 -6.41 21.18
N ASN A 141 9.38 -5.16 21.52
CA ASN A 141 10.55 -4.79 22.32
C ASN A 141 10.35 -5.05 23.82
N SER A 142 9.12 -5.38 24.25
CA SER A 142 8.78 -5.61 25.65
C SER A 142 8.72 -7.10 25.97
N PRO A 143 9.69 -7.65 26.74
CA PRO A 143 9.68 -9.06 27.15
C PRO A 143 8.42 -9.43 27.94
N ARG A 144 7.90 -8.50 28.74
CA ARG A 144 6.68 -8.68 29.53
C ARG A 144 5.44 -8.77 28.66
N VAL A 145 5.34 -7.98 27.60
CA VAL A 145 4.25 -8.08 26.62
C VAL A 145 4.35 -9.42 25.90
N ARG A 146 5.55 -9.79 25.44
CA ARG A 146 5.79 -11.10 24.79
C ARG A 146 5.32 -12.27 25.65
N GLU A 147 5.66 -12.28 26.94
CA GLU A 147 5.25 -13.33 27.87
C GLU A 147 3.71 -13.42 28.02
N LYS A 148 3.03 -12.27 28.15
CA LYS A 148 1.55 -12.21 28.21
C LYS A 148 0.88 -12.68 26.92
N LEU A 149 1.47 -12.39 25.77
CA LEU A 149 0.97 -12.85 24.48
C LEU A 149 1.11 -14.37 24.38
N LEU A 150 2.28 -14.91 24.73
CA LEU A 150 2.53 -16.35 24.73
C LEU A 150 1.61 -17.11 25.68
N SER A 151 1.24 -16.53 26.83
CA SER A 151 0.32 -17.16 27.78
C SER A 151 -1.11 -17.31 27.28
N GLN A 152 -1.50 -16.63 26.18
CA GLN A 152 -2.81 -16.83 25.56
C GLN A 152 -2.91 -18.16 24.79
N GLY A 153 -1.77 -18.76 24.41
CA GLY A 153 -1.73 -20.03 23.71
C GLY A 153 -2.52 -20.02 22.38
N ALA A 154 -3.29 -21.09 22.14
CA ALA A 154 -4.05 -21.26 20.91
C ALA A 154 -5.18 -20.22 20.71
N GLU A 155 -5.57 -19.52 21.77
CA GLU A 155 -6.67 -18.54 21.75
C GLU A 155 -6.20 -17.13 21.35
N LEU A 156 -4.91 -16.94 21.05
CA LEU A 156 -4.36 -15.66 20.64
C LEU A 156 -4.84 -15.30 19.22
N THR A 157 -5.65 -14.25 19.15
CA THR A 157 -6.06 -13.61 17.89
C THR A 157 -5.26 -12.32 17.68
N LEU A 158 -5.29 -11.76 16.46
CA LEU A 158 -4.68 -10.47 16.19
C LEU A 158 -5.27 -9.37 17.09
N ASP A 159 -6.60 -9.30 17.25
CA ASP A 159 -7.25 -8.30 18.08
C ASP A 159 -6.80 -8.40 19.55
N LYS A 160 -6.75 -9.62 20.11
CA LYS A 160 -6.24 -9.82 21.48
C LYS A 160 -4.76 -9.44 21.60
N ALA A 161 -3.96 -9.71 20.57
CA ALA A 161 -2.56 -9.32 20.59
C ALA A 161 -2.39 -7.80 20.60
N ILE A 162 -3.25 -7.08 19.88
CA ILE A 162 -3.29 -5.61 19.86
C ILE A 162 -3.76 -5.06 21.20
N ASP A 163 -4.78 -5.66 21.84
CA ASP A 163 -5.30 -5.21 23.13
C ASP A 163 -4.32 -5.42 24.31
N ILE A 164 -3.43 -6.42 24.20
CA ILE A 164 -2.46 -6.78 25.25
C ILE A 164 -1.20 -5.90 25.21
N ALA A 165 -0.80 -5.48 24.01
CA ALA A 165 0.46 -4.79 23.74
C ALA A 165 0.37 -3.28 23.99
#